data_AF-A0A3B9APL2-F1
#
_entry.id   AF-A0A3B9APL2-F1
#
_cell.length_a   1.000
_cell.length_b   1.000
_cell.length_c   1.000
_cell.angle_alpha   90.00
_cell.angle_beta   90.00
_cell.angle_gamma   90.00
#
_symmetry.space_group_name_H-M   'P 1'
#
loop_
_entity.id
_entity.type
_entity.pdbx_description
1 polymer ?
#
loop_
_entity_poly.entity_id
_entity_poly.type
_entity_poly.pdbx_seq_one_letter_code
_entity_poly.pdbx_strand_id
1 'polypeptide(L)'
;MRGFLFPAWLLLQPESFLIQMPSFPARLLSLIGHPLLVLTYLLVLMMFVNPYAFGINQISEQRAVILIFYVVSTTFMIPALGISLLKPLGLIKSRAMTDKQDRIGPYILTGVFYLWMFKNFSSGAVPPLFAEFTLGATIALFLAFFANIFLQISAHTTGMGALLAMLIILAFEWAGESLEIGAWCFSLNAVLVFFMLLAGLVGAARLSLKGHNPEAIYLGYFAGAVAVLAAHVIL
;
A
#
# COMPACT_ATOMS: atom_id res chain seq x y z
N MET A 1 -1.58 -55.04 -32.37
CA MET A 1 -1.53 -54.22 -31.15
C MET A 1 -0.69 -52.99 -31.44
N ARG A 2 -1.30 -51.83 -31.72
CA ARG A 2 -0.59 -50.57 -31.98
C ARG A 2 -0.33 -49.88 -30.65
N GLY A 3 0.94 -49.83 -30.23
CA GLY A 3 1.36 -49.09 -29.04
C GLY A 3 1.17 -47.59 -29.26
N PHE A 4 0.39 -46.95 -28.40
CA PHE A 4 0.33 -45.51 -28.27
C PHE A 4 1.67 -45.03 -27.68
N LEU A 5 2.60 -44.62 -28.55
CA LEU A 5 3.78 -43.88 -28.13
C LEU A 5 3.35 -42.46 -27.79
N PHE A 6 3.17 -42.17 -26.50
CA PHE A 6 3.10 -40.79 -26.03
C PHE A 6 4.40 -40.09 -26.41
N PRO A 7 4.34 -38.91 -27.04
CA PRO A 7 5.55 -38.23 -27.44
C PRO A 7 6.31 -37.70 -26.21
N ALA A 8 7.63 -37.88 -26.19
CA ALA A 8 8.52 -37.63 -25.06
C ALA A 8 8.47 -36.19 -24.49
N TRP A 9 7.95 -35.22 -25.27
CA TRP A 9 7.78 -33.84 -24.82
C TRP A 9 6.61 -33.66 -23.84
N LEU A 10 5.67 -34.61 -23.73
CA LEU A 10 4.57 -34.58 -22.76
C LEU A 10 5.04 -34.92 -21.33
N LEU A 11 6.19 -35.59 -21.19
CA LEU A 11 6.76 -36.02 -19.91
C LEU A 11 7.76 -35.01 -19.30
N LEU A 12 8.10 -33.95 -20.03
CA LEU A 12 9.12 -32.95 -19.63
C LEU A 12 8.55 -31.59 -19.20
N GLN A 13 7.22 -31.45 -19.02
CA GLN A 13 6.60 -30.14 -18.73
C GLN A 13 5.60 -30.05 -17.56
N PRO A 14 5.68 -30.82 -16.44
CA PRO A 14 4.85 -30.49 -15.28
C PRO A 14 5.34 -29.21 -14.56
N GLU A 15 6.66 -29.05 -14.42
CA GLU A 15 7.27 -27.97 -13.63
C GLU A 15 7.12 -26.60 -14.31
N SER A 16 7.34 -26.50 -15.62
CA SER A 16 7.32 -25.22 -16.35
C SER A 16 5.92 -24.63 -16.50
N PHE A 17 4.87 -25.46 -16.42
CA PHE A 17 3.47 -25.03 -16.54
C PHE A 17 2.94 -24.51 -15.19
N LEU A 18 3.32 -25.13 -14.07
CA LEU A 18 2.97 -24.66 -12.72
C LEU A 18 3.65 -23.32 -12.36
N ILE A 19 4.82 -23.03 -12.94
CA ILE A 19 5.57 -21.77 -12.77
C ILE A 19 4.93 -20.60 -13.55
N GLN A 20 4.02 -20.85 -14.49
CA GLN A 20 3.45 -19.81 -15.36
C GLN A 20 2.16 -19.18 -14.82
N MET A 21 1.49 -19.82 -13.85
CA MET A 21 0.33 -19.22 -13.21
C MET A 21 0.79 -18.30 -12.08
N PRO A 22 0.42 -17.00 -12.07
CA PRO A 22 0.59 -16.17 -10.90
C PRO A 22 -0.12 -16.86 -9.73
N SER A 23 0.66 -17.32 -8.75
CA SER A 23 0.15 -18.15 -7.67
C SER A 23 -0.93 -17.38 -6.90
N PHE A 24 -2.02 -18.07 -6.53
CA PHE A 24 -3.08 -17.49 -5.69
C PHE A 24 -2.53 -16.70 -4.48
N PRO A 25 -1.49 -17.19 -3.77
CA PRO A 25 -0.83 -16.43 -2.71
C PRO A 25 -0.28 -15.06 -3.14
N ALA A 26 0.32 -14.94 -4.33
CA ALA A 26 0.90 -13.67 -4.80
C ALA A 26 -0.18 -12.60 -5.07
N ARG A 27 -1.36 -13.02 -5.57
CA ARG A 27 -2.50 -12.11 -5.76
C ARG A 27 -3.08 -11.66 -4.43
N LEU A 28 -3.22 -12.58 -3.47
CA LEU A 28 -3.71 -12.26 -2.12
C LEU A 28 -2.76 -11.30 -1.40
N LEU A 29 -1.45 -11.55 -1.42
CA LEU A 29 -0.45 -10.66 -0.83
C LEU A 29 -0.44 -9.28 -1.50
N SER A 30 -0.63 -9.21 -2.83
CA SER A 30 -0.76 -7.91 -3.52
C SER A 30 -2.04 -7.17 -3.12
N LEU A 31 -3.12 -7.88 -2.82
CA LEU A 31 -4.38 -7.30 -2.35
C LEU A 31 -4.24 -6.79 -0.90
N ILE A 32 -3.56 -7.53 -0.03
CA ILE A 32 -3.25 -7.08 1.33
C ILE A 32 -2.33 -5.87 1.28
N GLY A 33 -1.26 -5.91 0.47
CA GLY A 33 -0.36 -4.79 0.25
C GLY A 33 -0.89 -3.75 -0.73
N HIS A 34 -2.21 -3.57 -0.85
CA HIS A 34 -2.77 -2.63 -1.81
C HIS A 34 -2.50 -1.18 -1.36
N PRO A 35 -1.90 -0.32 -2.20
CA PRO A 35 -1.47 1.02 -1.79
C PRO A 35 -2.61 1.89 -1.24
N LEU A 36 -3.81 1.77 -1.81
CA LEU A 36 -5.00 2.50 -1.36
C LEU A 36 -5.42 2.21 0.10
N LEU A 37 -5.03 1.05 0.65
CA LEU A 37 -5.38 0.63 2.01
C LEU A 37 -4.30 1.00 3.04
N VAL A 38 -3.11 1.42 2.61
CA VAL A 38 -1.98 1.70 3.50
C VAL A 38 -2.29 2.79 4.53
N LEU A 39 -2.95 3.87 4.11
CA LEU A 39 -3.41 4.93 5.02
C LEU A 39 -4.40 4.42 6.07
N THR A 40 -5.32 3.56 5.66
CA THR A 40 -6.28 2.92 6.57
C THR A 40 -5.57 2.01 7.58
N TYR A 41 -4.61 1.19 7.12
CA TYR A 41 -3.87 0.30 8.00
C TYR A 41 -3.11 1.07 9.06
N LEU A 42 -2.42 2.15 8.68
CA LEU A 42 -1.71 2.96 9.65
C LEU A 42 -2.68 3.66 10.61
N LEU A 43 -3.79 4.23 10.13
CA LEU A 43 -4.79 4.87 10.99
C LEU A 43 -5.26 3.91 12.09
N VAL A 44 -5.72 2.73 11.67
CA VAL A 44 -6.26 1.73 12.60
C VAL A 44 -5.17 1.27 13.57
N LEU A 45 -3.96 1.01 13.07
CA LEU A 45 -2.83 0.65 13.92
C LEU A 45 -2.55 1.74 14.97
N MET A 46 -2.47 3.01 14.56
CA MET A 46 -2.21 4.12 15.46
C MET A 46 -3.32 4.30 16.51
N MET A 47 -4.59 4.05 16.15
CA MET A 47 -5.70 4.06 17.11
C MET A 47 -5.61 2.94 18.14
N PHE A 48 -5.07 1.77 17.78
CA PHE A 48 -4.85 0.68 18.75
C PHE A 48 -3.58 0.88 19.59
N VAL A 49 -2.58 1.58 19.07
CA VAL A 49 -1.34 1.89 19.81
C VAL A 49 -1.55 3.04 20.79
N ASN A 50 -2.17 4.14 20.34
CA ASN A 50 -2.43 5.32 21.16
C ASN A 50 -3.79 5.93 20.81
N PRO A 51 -4.90 5.39 21.36
CA PRO A 51 -6.23 5.93 21.11
C PRO A 51 -6.39 7.37 21.61
N TYR A 52 -5.71 7.73 22.72
CA TYR A 52 -5.79 9.06 23.32
C TYR A 52 -5.26 10.17 22.41
N ALA A 53 -4.27 9.88 21.56
CA ALA A 53 -3.79 10.82 20.56
C ALA A 53 -4.91 11.27 19.59
N PHE A 54 -5.88 10.40 19.33
CA PHE A 54 -7.06 10.71 18.49
C PHE A 54 -8.23 11.27 19.30
N GLY A 55 -8.07 11.47 20.61
CA GLY A 55 -9.12 11.92 21.52
C GLY A 55 -10.29 10.93 21.62
N ILE A 56 -9.97 9.64 21.68
CA ILE A 56 -10.89 8.51 21.88
C ILE A 56 -10.29 7.59 22.96
N ASN A 57 -11.11 6.74 23.58
CA ASN A 57 -10.66 5.67 24.48
C ASN A 57 -10.74 4.29 23.80
N GLN A 58 -11.73 4.11 22.92
CA GLN A 58 -11.94 2.86 22.20
C GLN A 58 -12.32 3.11 20.72
N ILE A 59 -11.94 2.17 19.85
CA ILE A 59 -12.18 2.27 18.40
C ILE A 59 -13.67 2.19 18.01
N SER A 60 -14.52 1.70 18.91
CA SER A 60 -15.97 1.65 18.72
C SER A 60 -16.66 3.00 18.92
N GLU A 61 -15.94 4.02 19.42
CA GLU A 61 -16.50 5.35 19.57
C GLU A 61 -16.89 5.96 18.21
N GLN A 62 -17.97 6.72 18.22
CA GLN A 62 -18.50 7.35 17.00
C GLN A 62 -17.45 8.18 16.26
N ARG A 63 -16.59 8.91 16.99
CA ARG A 63 -15.50 9.70 16.39
C ARG A 63 -14.52 8.82 15.62
N ALA A 64 -14.11 7.69 16.21
CA ALA A 64 -13.20 6.74 15.57
C ALA A 64 -13.82 6.12 14.32
N VAL A 65 -15.07 5.66 14.41
CA VAL A 65 -15.82 5.07 13.29
C VAL A 65 -15.98 6.05 12.14
N ILE A 66 -16.34 7.31 12.43
CA ILE A 66 -16.46 8.37 11.41
C ILE A 66 -15.11 8.64 10.75
N LEU A 67 -14.03 8.73 11.53
CA LEU A 67 -12.69 8.99 11.00
C LEU A 67 -12.21 7.82 10.12
N ILE A 68 -12.39 6.57 10.55
CA ILE A 68 -12.06 5.38 9.76
C ILE A 68 -12.88 5.37 8.46
N PHE A 69 -14.19 5.60 8.54
CA PHE A 69 -15.05 5.64 7.37
C PHE A 69 -14.63 6.75 6.39
N TYR A 70 -14.32 7.95 6.90
CA TYR A 70 -13.81 9.05 6.10
C TYR A 70 -12.50 8.68 5.39
N VAL A 71 -11.55 8.07 6.11
CA VAL A 71 -10.26 7.69 5.54
C VAL A 71 -10.43 6.62 4.48
N VAL A 72 -11.12 5.51 4.79
CA VAL A 72 -11.38 4.41 3.83
C VAL A 72 -12.13 4.92 2.59
N SER A 73 -13.12 5.78 2.78
CA SER A 73 -13.89 6.34 1.68
C SER A 73 -13.00 7.15 0.74
N THR A 74 -12.17 8.02 1.31
CA THR A 74 -11.34 8.96 0.55
C THR A 74 -10.12 8.29 -0.08
N THR A 75 -9.53 7.27 0.56
CA THR A 75 -8.31 6.62 0.06
C THR A 75 -8.57 5.40 -0.80
N PHE A 76 -9.67 4.70 -0.56
CA PHE A 76 -9.96 3.44 -1.24
C PHE A 76 -11.28 3.48 -2.00
N MET A 77 -12.42 3.71 -1.34
CA MET A 77 -13.73 3.52 -1.99
C MET A 77 -13.93 4.48 -3.17
N ILE A 78 -13.78 5.78 -2.95
CA ILE A 78 -13.99 6.79 -4.00
C ILE A 78 -12.95 6.67 -5.11
N PRO A 79 -11.63 6.57 -4.83
CA PRO A 79 -10.63 6.34 -5.87
C PRO A 79 -10.86 5.03 -6.64
N ALA A 80 -11.18 3.92 -5.97
CA ALA A 80 -11.42 2.63 -6.64
C ALA A 80 -12.65 2.71 -7.56
N LEU A 81 -13.73 3.35 -7.10
CA LEU A 81 -14.92 3.61 -7.92
C LEU A 81 -14.54 4.47 -9.14
N GLY A 82 -13.85 5.59 -8.95
CA GLY A 82 -13.44 6.43 -10.07
C GLY A 82 -12.49 5.73 -11.05
N ILE A 83 -11.53 4.94 -10.57
CA ILE A 83 -10.65 4.10 -11.40
C ILE A 83 -11.47 3.09 -12.22
N SER A 84 -12.48 2.46 -11.62
CA SER A 84 -13.34 1.49 -12.29
C SER A 84 -14.14 2.10 -13.45
N LEU A 85 -14.45 3.40 -13.36
CA LEU A 85 -15.16 4.17 -14.38
C LEU A 85 -14.25 4.64 -15.53
N LEU A 86 -12.93 4.68 -15.34
CA LEU A 86 -12.01 5.12 -16.40
C LEU A 86 -12.09 4.24 -17.66
N LYS A 87 -12.26 2.92 -17.49
CA LYS A 87 -12.34 1.98 -18.62
C LYS A 87 -13.60 2.16 -19.48
N PRO A 88 -14.83 2.15 -18.92
CA PRO A 88 -16.04 2.36 -19.71
C PRO A 88 -16.12 3.76 -20.32
N LEU A 89 -15.47 4.77 -19.73
CA LEU A 89 -15.37 6.12 -20.29
C LEU A 89 -14.35 6.25 -21.43
N GLY A 90 -13.65 5.16 -21.80
CA GLY A 90 -12.63 5.18 -22.85
C GLY A 90 -11.32 5.88 -22.47
N LEU A 91 -11.10 6.18 -21.19
CA LEU A 91 -9.92 6.91 -20.70
C LEU A 91 -8.69 6.00 -20.47
N ILE A 92 -8.89 4.69 -20.36
CA ILE A 92 -7.79 3.70 -20.26
C ILE A 92 -8.00 2.51 -21.22
N LYS A 93 -6.90 1.92 -21.68
CA LYS A 93 -6.89 0.78 -22.62
C LYS A 93 -7.16 -0.54 -21.90
N SER A 94 -6.69 -0.74 -20.68
CA SER A 94 -6.89 -2.00 -19.94
C SER A 94 -7.03 -1.80 -18.43
N ARG A 95 -7.87 -2.63 -17.78
CA ARG A 95 -7.94 -2.71 -16.31
C ARG A 95 -6.67 -3.31 -15.68
N ALA A 96 -5.92 -4.09 -16.46
CA ALA A 96 -4.64 -4.65 -16.01
C ALA A 96 -3.51 -3.60 -15.98
N MET A 97 -3.72 -2.41 -16.56
CA MET A 97 -2.79 -1.27 -16.54
C MET A 97 -1.35 -1.65 -16.93
N THR A 98 -1.22 -2.43 -18.01
CA THR A 98 0.07 -2.87 -18.55
C THR A 98 0.84 -1.70 -19.17
N ASP A 99 0.13 -0.74 -19.76
CA ASP A 99 0.69 0.51 -20.29
C ASP A 99 0.91 1.54 -19.17
N LYS A 100 2.00 2.30 -19.24
CA LYS A 100 2.26 3.45 -18.35
C LYS A 100 1.15 4.49 -18.43
N GLN A 101 0.58 4.70 -19.63
CA GLN A 101 -0.47 5.69 -19.87
C GLN A 101 -1.75 5.38 -19.08
N ASP A 102 -2.10 4.10 -18.95
CA ASP A 102 -3.29 3.66 -18.22
C ASP A 102 -3.20 3.94 -16.71
N ARG A 103 -2.00 4.22 -16.19
CA ARG A 103 -1.76 4.52 -14.75
C ARG A 103 -1.87 6.01 -14.43
N ILE A 104 -1.81 6.89 -15.43
CA ILE A 104 -1.85 8.35 -15.24
C ILE A 104 -3.17 8.78 -14.58
N GLY A 105 -4.31 8.34 -15.15
CA GLY A 105 -5.63 8.64 -14.60
C GLY A 105 -5.80 8.19 -13.13
N PRO A 106 -5.50 6.91 -12.81
CA PRO A 106 -5.50 6.42 -11.43
C PRO A 106 -4.61 7.20 -10.47
N TYR A 107 -3.38 7.57 -10.88
CA TYR A 107 -2.48 8.35 -10.04
C TYR A 107 -3.01 9.74 -9.75
N ILE A 108 -3.46 10.47 -10.77
CA ILE A 108 -3.99 11.84 -10.61
C ILE A 108 -5.25 11.81 -9.73
N LEU A 109 -6.20 10.92 -10.03
CA LEU A 109 -7.44 10.80 -9.28
C LEU A 109 -7.16 10.53 -7.79
N THR A 110 -6.31 9.53 -7.50
CA THR A 110 -5.95 9.18 -6.13
C THR A 110 -5.18 10.31 -5.44
N GLY A 111 -4.28 10.98 -6.16
CA GLY A 111 -3.47 12.08 -5.65
C GLY A 111 -4.29 13.29 -5.22
N VAL A 112 -5.34 13.62 -5.97
CA VAL A 112 -6.27 14.70 -5.59
C VAL A 112 -6.97 14.38 -4.27
N PHE A 113 -7.44 13.15 -4.08
CA PHE A 113 -8.09 12.77 -2.81
C PHE A 113 -7.12 12.70 -1.63
N TYR A 114 -5.87 12.28 -1.87
CA TYR A 114 -4.84 12.27 -0.83
C TYR A 114 -4.44 13.70 -0.42
N LEU A 115 -4.27 14.61 -1.38
CA LEU A 115 -4.06 16.05 -1.11
C LEU A 115 -5.22 16.66 -0.32
N TRP A 116 -6.46 16.34 -0.73
CA TRP A 116 -7.67 16.79 -0.04
C TRP A 116 -7.70 16.31 1.42
N MET A 117 -7.41 15.02 1.63
CA MET A 117 -7.33 14.45 2.97
C MET A 117 -6.27 15.15 3.83
N PHE A 118 -5.05 15.29 3.33
CA PHE A 118 -3.98 16.00 4.03
C PHE A 118 -4.43 17.41 4.43
N LYS A 119 -5.07 18.14 3.52
CA LYS A 119 -5.56 19.49 3.82
C LYS A 119 -6.57 19.50 4.98
N ASN A 120 -7.48 18.54 5.03
CA ASN A 120 -8.45 18.41 6.14
C ASN A 120 -7.78 18.00 7.47
N PHE A 121 -6.69 17.24 7.42
CA PHE A 121 -5.97 16.81 8.63
C PHE A 121 -4.96 17.84 9.15
N SER A 122 -4.45 18.71 8.27
CA SER A 122 -3.57 19.82 8.65
C SER A 122 -4.19 20.81 9.63
N SER A 123 -5.51 20.79 9.83
CA SER A 123 -6.22 21.64 10.80
C SER A 123 -6.35 21.02 12.20
N GLY A 124 -5.67 19.91 12.49
CA GLY A 124 -5.64 19.30 13.83
C GLY A 124 -6.77 18.31 14.15
N ALA A 125 -7.44 17.77 13.13
CA ALA A 125 -8.49 16.75 13.33
C ALA A 125 -7.93 15.38 13.77
N VAL A 126 -6.63 15.15 13.55
CA VAL A 126 -5.87 13.91 13.82
C VAL A 126 -4.51 14.27 14.45
N PRO A 127 -3.79 13.31 15.05
CA PRO A 127 -2.42 13.52 15.53
C PRO A 127 -1.48 14.03 14.42
N PRO A 128 -0.49 14.87 14.74
CA PRO A 128 0.49 15.38 13.77
C PRO A 128 1.12 14.27 12.91
N LEU A 129 1.58 13.19 13.52
CA LEU A 129 2.19 12.05 12.83
C LEU A 129 1.27 11.43 11.77
N PHE A 130 -0.04 11.38 11.99
CA PHE A 130 -0.96 10.86 10.97
C PHE A 130 -1.15 11.87 9.83
N ALA A 131 -1.19 13.17 10.13
CA ALA A 131 -1.23 14.22 9.11
C ALA A 131 0.06 14.22 8.27
N GLU A 132 1.23 14.09 8.89
CA GLU A 132 2.52 13.90 8.23
C GLU A 132 2.53 12.66 7.34
N PHE A 133 1.97 11.54 7.80
CA PHE A 133 1.87 10.34 6.97
C PHE A 133 0.98 10.56 5.76
N THR A 134 -0.12 11.30 5.90
CA THR A 134 -1.00 11.61 4.75
C THR A 134 -0.29 12.49 3.73
N LEU A 135 0.53 13.46 4.16
CA LEU A 135 1.39 14.23 3.27
C LEU A 135 2.46 13.35 2.62
N GLY A 136 3.13 12.51 3.41
CA GLY A 136 4.16 11.58 2.92
C GLY A 136 3.62 10.60 1.90
N ALA A 137 2.46 10.00 2.14
CA ALA A 137 1.77 9.13 1.18
C ALA A 137 1.36 9.89 -0.09
N THR A 138 0.97 11.16 0.03
CA THR A 138 0.68 12.02 -1.12
C THR A 138 1.93 12.26 -1.96
N ILE A 139 3.05 12.66 -1.32
CA ILE A 139 4.34 12.85 -1.99
C ILE A 139 4.79 11.53 -2.64
N ALA A 140 4.68 10.41 -1.94
CA ALA A 140 5.05 9.09 -2.44
C ALA A 140 4.27 8.72 -3.72
N LEU A 141 2.97 9.02 -3.73
CA LEU A 141 2.11 8.78 -4.88
C LEU A 141 2.51 9.64 -6.08
N PHE A 142 2.83 10.92 -5.87
CA PHE A 142 3.32 11.80 -6.95
C PHE A 142 4.72 11.42 -7.42
N LEU A 143 5.62 11.03 -6.51
CA LEU A 143 6.92 10.46 -6.89
C LEU A 143 6.74 9.21 -7.75
N ALA A 144 5.82 8.32 -7.37
CA ALA A 144 5.50 7.15 -8.19
C ALA A 144 4.93 7.51 -9.55
N PHE A 145 4.06 8.52 -9.60
CA PHE A 145 3.50 9.03 -10.84
C PHE A 145 4.59 9.58 -11.78
N PHE A 146 5.48 10.44 -11.29
CA PHE A 146 6.57 11.01 -12.09
C PHE A 146 7.61 9.95 -12.47
N ALA A 147 7.99 9.06 -11.55
CA ALA A 147 8.92 7.97 -11.83
C ALA A 147 8.35 7.00 -12.88
N ASN A 148 7.04 6.74 -12.87
CA ASN A 148 6.36 5.87 -13.83
C ASN A 148 6.54 6.31 -15.29
N ILE A 149 6.86 7.59 -15.55
CA ILE A 149 7.22 8.10 -16.89
C ILE A 149 8.49 7.38 -17.40
N PHE A 150 9.52 7.28 -16.56
CA PHE A 150 10.81 6.68 -16.92
C PHE A 150 10.83 5.17 -16.70
N LEU A 151 10.46 4.71 -15.50
CA LEU A 151 10.45 3.31 -15.09
C LEU A 151 9.13 2.99 -14.39
N GLN A 152 8.45 1.92 -14.78
CA GLN A 152 7.21 1.47 -14.14
C GLN A 152 7.46 0.96 -12.72
N ILE A 153 7.64 1.88 -11.76
CA ILE A 153 7.82 1.52 -10.35
C ILE A 153 6.56 0.87 -9.78
N SER A 154 6.72 0.05 -8.75
CA SER A 154 5.57 -0.62 -8.15
C SER A 154 4.89 0.28 -7.11
N ALA A 155 3.62 0.64 -7.35
CA ALA A 155 2.82 1.39 -6.39
C ALA A 155 2.64 0.63 -5.06
N HIS A 156 2.57 -0.70 -5.10
CA HIS A 156 2.48 -1.54 -3.91
C HIS A 156 3.72 -1.38 -3.02
N THR A 157 4.92 -1.47 -3.59
CA THR A 157 6.17 -1.35 -2.83
C THR A 157 6.42 0.09 -2.41
N THR A 158 5.92 1.06 -3.17
CA THR A 158 5.91 2.48 -2.77
C THR A 158 5.05 2.70 -1.53
N GLY A 159 3.82 2.17 -1.51
CA GLY A 159 2.95 2.25 -0.33
C GLY A 159 3.55 1.53 0.88
N MET A 160 4.09 0.33 0.69
CA MET A 160 4.73 -0.41 1.78
C MET A 160 6.01 0.29 2.29
N GLY A 161 6.80 0.91 1.44
CA GLY A 161 7.97 1.71 1.83
C GLY A 161 7.58 2.94 2.66
N ALA A 162 6.51 3.63 2.26
CA ALA A 162 5.94 4.72 3.04
C ALA A 162 5.49 4.23 4.43
N LEU A 163 4.74 3.12 4.48
CA LEU A 163 4.29 2.51 5.74
C LEU A 163 5.46 2.19 6.67
N LEU A 164 6.50 1.53 6.16
CA LEU A 164 7.68 1.18 6.95
C LEU A 164 8.39 2.41 7.50
N ALA A 165 8.56 3.46 6.69
CA ALA A 165 9.18 4.70 7.17
C ALA A 165 8.37 5.34 8.31
N MET A 166 7.04 5.36 8.21
CA MET A 166 6.21 5.89 9.29
C MET A 166 6.23 5.01 10.53
N LEU A 167 6.28 3.69 10.39
CA LEU A 167 6.45 2.79 11.53
C LEU A 167 7.79 2.99 12.25
N ILE A 168 8.86 3.31 11.52
CA ILE A 168 10.15 3.68 12.10
C ILE A 168 10.00 4.99 12.90
N ILE A 169 9.38 6.02 12.32
CA ILE A 169 9.13 7.30 13.02
C ILE A 169 8.30 7.06 14.30
N LEU A 170 7.22 6.29 14.20
CA LEU A 170 6.38 5.94 15.36
C LEU A 170 7.15 5.22 16.46
N ALA A 171 8.08 4.32 16.12
CA ALA A 171 8.89 3.63 17.12
C ALA A 171 9.78 4.58 17.93
N PHE A 172 10.12 5.76 17.40
CA PHE A 172 10.86 6.81 18.12
C PHE A 172 9.93 7.80 18.82
N GLU A 173 8.93 8.33 18.13
CA GLU A 173 8.05 9.38 18.63
C GLU A 173 7.08 8.87 19.72
N TRP A 174 6.65 7.62 19.59
CA TRP A 174 5.79 6.93 20.55
C TRP A 174 6.57 5.86 21.32
N ALA A 175 7.82 6.18 21.68
CA ALA A 175 8.66 5.29 22.46
C ALA A 175 7.98 4.93 23.80
N GLY A 176 7.78 3.63 24.02
CA GLY A 176 7.12 3.10 25.22
C GLY A 176 5.65 2.72 25.00
N GLU A 177 5.02 3.19 23.92
CA GLU A 177 3.69 2.72 23.53
C GLU A 177 3.76 1.29 22.97
N SER A 178 2.64 0.58 23.07
CA SER A 178 2.53 -0.80 22.60
C SER A 178 1.19 -1.05 21.92
N LEU A 179 1.16 -2.00 21.00
CA LEU A 179 -0.07 -2.45 20.36
C LEU A 179 -0.79 -3.42 21.29
N GLU A 180 -1.94 -3.01 21.81
CA GLU A 180 -2.78 -3.83 22.68
C GLU A 180 -3.97 -4.42 21.91
N ILE A 181 -4.07 -5.76 21.88
CA ILE A 181 -5.17 -6.49 21.27
C ILE A 181 -5.70 -7.51 22.27
N GLY A 182 -6.73 -7.12 23.02
CA GLY A 182 -7.27 -7.94 24.11
C GLY A 182 -6.23 -8.13 25.20
N ALA A 183 -5.82 -9.38 25.47
CA ALA A 183 -4.80 -9.69 26.46
C ALA A 183 -3.36 -9.65 25.91
N TRP A 184 -3.19 -9.43 24.61
CA TRP A 184 -1.89 -9.45 23.95
C TRP A 184 -1.31 -8.04 23.82
N CYS A 185 -0.06 -7.87 24.26
CA CYS A 185 0.69 -6.62 24.11
C CYS A 185 1.91 -6.86 23.21
N PHE A 186 2.07 -6.08 22.15
CA PHE A 186 3.20 -6.14 21.25
C PHE A 186 3.94 -4.81 21.23
N SER A 187 5.26 -4.82 21.42
CA SER A 187 6.06 -3.60 21.29
C SER A 187 6.03 -3.06 19.85
N LEU A 188 6.18 -1.74 19.70
CA LEU A 188 6.26 -1.13 18.36
C LEU A 188 7.40 -1.69 17.50
N ASN A 189 8.50 -2.13 18.12
CA ASN A 189 9.58 -2.84 17.44
C ASN A 189 9.10 -4.18 16.83
N ALA A 190 8.30 -4.95 17.58
CA ALA A 190 7.73 -6.19 17.07
C ALA A 190 6.74 -5.93 15.91
N VAL A 191 5.93 -4.87 16.03
CA VAL A 191 5.03 -4.41 14.96
C VAL A 191 5.82 -4.02 13.71
N LEU A 192 6.91 -3.25 13.85
CA LEU A 192 7.78 -2.86 12.75
C LEU A 192 8.38 -4.09 12.04
N VAL A 193 8.91 -5.07 12.79
CA VAL A 193 9.45 -6.31 12.21
C VAL A 193 8.37 -7.08 11.46
N PHE A 194 7.16 -7.20 12.01
CA PHE A 194 6.04 -7.85 11.34
C PHE A 194 5.72 -7.19 9.98
N PHE A 195 5.57 -5.86 9.96
CA PHE A 195 5.29 -5.13 8.72
C PHE A 195 6.48 -5.15 7.74
N MET A 196 7.72 -5.22 8.23
CA MET A 196 8.91 -5.36 7.39
C MET A 196 8.92 -6.71 6.66
N LEU A 197 8.58 -7.79 7.37
CA LEU A 197 8.40 -9.11 6.75
C LEU A 197 7.24 -9.12 5.75
N LEU A 198 6.11 -8.51 6.11
CA LEU A 198 4.96 -8.37 5.21
C LEU A 198 5.32 -7.58 3.95
N ALA A 199 6.07 -6.49 4.07
CA ALA A 199 6.61 -5.75 2.93
C ALA A 199 7.51 -6.65 2.06
N GLY A 200 8.43 -7.40 2.65
CA GLY A 200 9.24 -8.39 1.93
C GLY A 200 8.39 -9.37 1.10
N LEU A 201 7.33 -9.91 1.71
CA LEU A 201 6.37 -10.82 1.04
C LEU A 201 5.60 -10.13 -0.08
N VAL A 202 5.15 -8.88 0.11
CA VAL A 202 4.49 -8.07 -0.93
C VAL A 202 5.46 -7.84 -2.10
N GLY A 203 6.72 -7.50 -1.82
CA GLY A 203 7.76 -7.33 -2.85
C GLY A 203 7.99 -8.61 -3.65
N ALA A 204 8.12 -9.75 -2.97
CA ALA A 204 8.26 -11.06 -3.61
C ALA A 204 7.03 -11.42 -4.46
N ALA A 205 5.82 -11.11 -3.98
CA ALA A 205 4.59 -11.28 -4.74
C ALA A 205 4.57 -10.40 -6.01
N ARG A 206 5.04 -9.15 -5.93
CA ARG A 206 5.12 -8.27 -7.12
C ARG A 206 6.11 -8.76 -8.16
N LEU A 207 7.23 -9.39 -7.76
CA LEU A 207 8.15 -10.06 -8.67
C LEU A 207 7.53 -11.30 -9.33
N SER A 208 6.87 -12.15 -8.55
CA SER A 208 6.30 -13.40 -9.07
C SER A 208 5.13 -13.18 -10.02
N LEU A 209 4.40 -12.06 -9.88
CA LEU A 209 3.37 -11.63 -10.83
C LEU A 209 3.94 -11.10 -12.16
N LYS A 210 5.27 -11.07 -12.34
CA LYS A 210 6.00 -10.64 -13.55
C LYS A 210 5.60 -9.26 -14.09
N GLY A 211 5.09 -8.38 -13.22
CA GLY A 211 4.66 -7.03 -13.58
C GLY A 211 5.74 -5.96 -13.48
N HIS A 212 6.87 -6.28 -12.83
CA HIS A 212 7.95 -5.33 -12.56
C HIS A 212 9.31 -6.05 -12.50
N ASN A 213 10.38 -5.31 -12.81
CA ASN A 213 11.76 -5.72 -12.58
C ASN A 213 12.15 -5.44 -11.10
N PRO A 214 13.19 -6.11 -10.55
CA PRO A 214 13.67 -5.85 -9.20
C PRO A 214 13.99 -4.38 -8.91
N GLU A 215 14.61 -3.69 -9.87
CA GLU A 215 14.93 -2.25 -9.76
C GLU A 215 13.68 -1.40 -9.50
N ALA A 216 12.57 -1.69 -10.20
CA ALA A 216 11.31 -0.98 -10.04
C ALA A 216 10.65 -1.21 -8.67
N ILE A 217 10.98 -2.33 -8.02
CA ILE A 217 10.48 -2.67 -6.67
C ILE A 217 11.31 -1.96 -5.60
N TYR A 218 12.64 -2.03 -5.70
CA TYR A 218 13.52 -1.33 -4.76
C TYR A 218 13.34 0.19 -4.85
N LEU A 219 13.23 0.74 -6.06
CA LEU A 219 12.97 2.16 -6.25
C LEU A 219 11.61 2.57 -5.67
N GLY A 220 10.60 1.70 -5.75
CA GLY A 220 9.31 1.93 -5.09
C GLY A 220 9.46 2.04 -3.58
N TYR A 221 10.11 1.07 -2.93
CA TYR A 221 10.35 1.13 -1.48
C TYR A 221 11.08 2.40 -1.07
N PHE A 222 12.15 2.74 -1.79
CA PHE A 222 12.94 3.93 -1.55
C PHE A 222 12.12 5.21 -1.71
N ALA A 223 11.37 5.35 -2.81
CA ALA A 223 10.52 6.52 -3.07
C ALA A 223 9.46 6.72 -1.98
N GLY A 224 8.83 5.64 -1.52
CA GLY A 224 7.86 5.70 -0.42
C GLY A 224 8.49 6.15 0.89
N ALA A 225 9.65 5.59 1.24
CA ALA A 225 10.34 5.93 2.48
C ALA A 225 10.83 7.39 2.49
N VAL A 226 11.48 7.84 1.40
CA VAL A 226 11.95 9.22 1.26
C VAL A 226 10.80 10.22 1.31
N ALA A 227 9.66 9.90 0.70
CA ALA A 227 8.50 10.78 0.73
C ALA A 227 7.96 11.02 2.14
N VAL A 228 7.88 9.97 2.96
CA VAL A 228 7.44 10.08 4.35
C VAL A 228 8.45 10.82 5.21
N LEU A 229 9.74 10.51 5.05
CA LEU A 229 10.81 11.24 5.76
C LEU A 229 10.81 12.72 5.38
N ALA A 230 10.62 13.05 4.10
CA ALA A 230 10.51 14.44 3.66
C ALA A 230 9.30 15.13 4.28
N ALA A 231 8.14 14.48 4.34
CA ALA A 231 6.95 15.03 4.98
C ALA A 231 7.15 15.31 6.47
N HIS A 232 7.79 14.40 7.20
CA HIS A 232 8.12 14.53 8.62
C HIS A 232 9.13 15.65 8.91
N VAL A 233 10.01 15.99 7.94
CA VAL A 233 10.94 17.12 8.08
C VAL A 233 10.27 18.47 7.75
N ILE A 234 9.22 18.46 6.93
CA ILE A 234 8.53 19.68 6.47
C ILE A 234 7.55 20.24 7.50
N LEU A 235 6.89 19.36 8.27
CA LEU A 235 5.86 19.68 9.26
C LEU A 235 6.43 19.63 10.67
#